data_AF-A0A817XEI3-F1
#
_entry.id   AF-A0A817XEI3-F1
#
_cell.length_a   1.000
_cell.length_b   1.000
_cell.length_c   1.000
_cell.angle_alpha   90.00
_cell.angle_beta   90.00
_cell.angle_gamma   90.00
#
_symmetry.space_group_name_H-M   'P 1'
#
loop_
_entity.id
_entity.type
_entity.pdbx_description
1 polymer ?
#
loop_
_entity_poly.entity_id
_entity_poly.type
_entity_poly.pdbx_seq_one_letter_code
_entity_poly.pdbx_strand_id
1 'polypeptide(L)'
;MIQQDQQINDSKEKPIDDFSSRFTYDSSSNNRPKIRIQLKYDNGQLFVMVRYASNLPLINGNDPNPYCKCYLFPDASKSTKRKGKTIMNSRNPIFNDTFTYEMDLSEIQK
;
A
#
# COMPACT_ATOMS: atom_id res chain seq x y z
N MET A 1 26.40 -40.01 -28.89
CA MET A 1 26.60 -39.96 -27.43
C MET A 1 26.93 -38.52 -27.06
N ILE A 2 26.09 -37.94 -26.19
CA ILE A 2 26.43 -36.96 -25.14
C ILE A 2 26.96 -35.60 -25.66
N GLN A 3 26.08 -34.60 -25.89
CA GLN A 3 25.57 -33.60 -24.93
C GLN A 3 26.62 -32.55 -24.53
N GLN A 4 26.33 -31.27 -24.79
CA GLN A 4 26.47 -30.21 -23.79
C GLN A 4 25.71 -28.93 -24.19
N ASP A 5 24.85 -28.53 -23.26
CA ASP A 5 23.92 -27.40 -23.30
C ASP A 5 24.61 -26.05 -23.06
N GLN A 6 23.95 -25.03 -23.61
CA GLN A 6 23.79 -23.65 -23.15
C GLN A 6 24.82 -23.03 -22.19
N GLN A 7 25.36 -21.89 -22.62
CA GLN A 7 25.54 -20.75 -21.71
C GLN A 7 25.08 -19.45 -22.40
N ILE A 8 23.86 -19.02 -22.07
CA ILE A 8 23.36 -17.67 -22.32
C ILE A 8 23.60 -16.89 -21.03
N ASN A 9 24.73 -16.19 -20.95
CA ASN A 9 25.02 -15.14 -19.96
C ASN A 9 25.43 -13.90 -20.79
N ASP A 10 24.96 -12.67 -20.59
CA ASP A 10 24.27 -12.02 -19.50
C ASP A 10 23.23 -11.07 -20.12
N SER A 11 21.95 -11.31 -19.85
CA SER A 11 20.97 -10.23 -19.99
C SER A 11 21.30 -9.23 -18.89
N LYS A 12 21.73 -8.02 -19.25
CA LYS A 12 21.91 -6.91 -18.32
C LYS A 12 20.61 -6.73 -17.51
N GLU A 13 20.55 -7.30 -16.31
CA GLU A 13 19.57 -6.89 -15.32
C GLU A 13 19.87 -5.43 -15.03
N LYS A 14 18.94 -4.55 -15.41
CA LYS A 14 19.06 -3.13 -15.04
C LYS A 14 19.12 -3.07 -13.50
N PRO A 15 19.96 -2.21 -12.91
CA PRO A 15 19.98 -2.01 -11.47
C PRO A 15 18.54 -1.82 -10.99
N ILE A 16 18.15 -2.55 -9.95
CA ILE A 16 16.90 -2.29 -9.26
C ILE A 16 17.05 -0.86 -8.73
N ASP A 17 16.39 0.11 -9.38
CA ASP A 17 16.30 1.47 -8.87
C ASP A 17 15.85 1.36 -7.42
N ASP A 18 16.73 1.75 -6.47
CA ASP A 18 16.36 1.75 -5.06
C ASP A 18 15.21 2.75 -4.88
N PHE A 19 13.98 2.24 -4.87
CA PHE A 19 12.77 3.04 -4.74
C PHE A 19 12.77 3.84 -3.43
N SER A 20 13.51 3.38 -2.42
CA SER A 20 13.67 4.07 -1.15
C SER A 20 14.40 5.40 -1.29
N SER A 21 15.36 5.51 -2.22
CA SER A 21 16.14 6.74 -2.47
C SER A 21 15.29 7.93 -2.92
N ARG A 22 14.08 7.67 -3.47
CA ARG A 22 13.16 8.72 -3.93
C ARG A 22 12.40 9.38 -2.79
N PHE A 23 12.37 8.76 -1.61
CA PHE A 23 11.66 9.28 -0.45
C PHE A 23 12.58 10.09 0.42
N THR A 24 12.24 11.36 0.63
CA THR A 24 12.88 12.17 1.67
C THR A 24 11.98 12.24 2.89
N TYR A 25 12.50 11.75 4.00
CA TYR A 25 11.85 11.80 5.31
C TYR A 25 12.35 13.03 6.07
N ASP A 26 11.45 13.65 6.84
CA ASP A 26 11.87 14.64 7.82
C ASP A 26 12.41 13.90 9.06
N SER A 27 13.71 14.04 9.31
CA SER A 27 14.43 13.42 10.43
C SER A 27 14.03 13.97 11.81
N SER A 28 13.22 15.04 11.85
CA SER A 28 12.66 15.57 13.09
C SER A 28 11.83 14.49 13.80
N SER A 29 12.18 14.16 15.04
CA SER A 29 11.61 13.03 15.80
C SER A 29 10.08 13.02 15.88
N ASN A 30 9.44 14.18 15.72
CA ASN A 30 7.98 14.34 15.77
C ASN A 30 7.27 14.18 14.43
N ASN A 31 7.98 14.09 13.30
CA ASN A 31 7.39 14.17 11.95
C ASN A 31 7.36 12.82 11.18
N ARG A 32 7.07 11.72 11.90
CA ARG A 32 6.91 10.40 11.27
C ARG A 32 5.58 10.30 10.50
N PRO A 33 5.52 9.58 9.37
CA PRO A 33 4.28 9.28 8.67
C PRO A 33 3.28 8.55 9.59
N LYS A 34 2.01 8.97 9.54
CA LYS A 34 0.92 8.33 10.31
C LYS A 34 -0.31 8.18 9.43
N ILE A 35 -1.15 7.19 9.75
CA ILE A 35 -2.44 6.96 9.10
C ILE A 35 -3.52 6.74 10.16
N ARG A 36 -4.70 7.33 9.97
CA ARG A 36 -5.87 7.13 10.83
C ARG A 36 -6.88 6.25 10.10
N ILE A 37 -7.16 5.10 10.71
CA ILE A 37 -8.13 4.12 10.22
C ILE A 37 -9.20 3.92 11.29
N GLN A 38 -10.43 3.67 10.87
CA GLN A 38 -11.53 3.22 11.71
C GLN A 38 -12.05 1.89 11.17
N LEU A 39 -12.30 0.94 12.07
CA LEU A 39 -12.84 -0.37 11.75
C LEU A 39 -14.20 -0.50 12.43
N LYS A 40 -15.20 -0.99 11.70
CA LYS A 40 -16.51 -1.34 12.23
C LYS A 40 -16.91 -2.67 11.62
N TYR A 41 -17.48 -3.57 12.43
CA TYR A 41 -18.13 -4.77 11.93
C TYR A 41 -19.61 -4.72 12.32
N ASP A 42 -20.49 -4.96 11.35
CA ASP A 42 -21.94 -4.87 11.54
C ASP A 42 -22.66 -5.67 10.45
N ASN A 43 -23.69 -6.42 10.82
CA ASN A 43 -24.53 -7.21 9.90
C ASN A 43 -23.78 -8.01 8.81
N GLY A 44 -22.75 -8.78 9.19
CA GLY A 44 -22.02 -9.60 8.21
C GLY A 44 -21.02 -8.81 7.35
N GLN A 45 -20.75 -7.55 7.70
CA GLN A 45 -19.91 -6.66 6.91
C GLN A 45 -18.81 -6.01 7.76
N LEU A 46 -17.57 -6.09 7.27
CA LEU A 46 -16.44 -5.34 7.78
C LEU A 46 -16.31 -4.03 6.99
N PHE A 47 -16.40 -2.91 7.69
CA PHE A 47 -16.17 -1.57 7.20
C PHE A 47 -14.76 -1.10 7.60
N VAL A 48 -13.91 -0.89 6.62
CA VAL A 48 -12.56 -0.34 6.78
C VAL A 48 -12.55 1.09 6.27
N MET A 49 -12.63 2.06 7.17
CA MET A 49 -12.60 3.48 6.81
C MET A 49 -11.18 4.03 6.97
N VAL A 50 -10.60 4.47 5.86
CA VAL A 50 -9.33 5.20 5.87
C VAL A 50 -9.65 6.70 5.93
N ARG A 51 -9.34 7.34 7.06
CA ARG A 51 -9.71 8.74 7.33
C ARG A 51 -8.72 9.70 6.67
N TYR A 52 -7.50 9.73 7.17
CA TYR A 52 -6.45 10.61 6.68
C TYR A 52 -5.07 10.00 6.94
N ALA A 53 -4.07 10.49 6.22
CA ALA A 53 -2.66 10.28 6.56
C ALA A 53 -2.00 11.64 6.84
N SER A 54 -0.90 11.63 7.57
CA SER A 54 -0.13 12.82 7.88
C SER A 54 1.36 12.55 7.73
N ASN A 55 2.11 13.60 7.39
CA ASN A 55 3.57 13.59 7.32
C ASN A 55 4.12 12.55 6.32
N LEU A 56 3.44 12.37 5.18
CA LEU A 56 3.97 11.51 4.12
C LEU A 56 5.32 12.07 3.61
N PRO A 57 6.27 11.20 3.21
CA PRO A 57 7.54 11.65 2.65
C PRO A 57 7.31 12.35 1.30
N LEU A 58 8.25 13.23 0.93
CA LEU A 58 8.28 13.77 -0.42
C LEU A 58 8.76 12.68 -1.39
N ILE A 59 8.35 12.79 -2.65
CA ILE A 59 8.82 11.94 -3.75
C ILE A 59 9.65 12.81 -4.67
N ASN A 60 10.96 12.57 -4.73
CA ASN A 60 11.91 13.37 -5.51
C ASN A 60 11.77 14.89 -5.21
N GLY A 61 11.64 15.24 -3.93
CA GLY A 61 11.47 16.63 -3.47
C GLY A 61 10.08 17.25 -3.69
N ASN A 62 9.13 16.52 -4.28
CA ASN A 62 7.77 17.01 -4.54
C ASN A 62 6.73 16.36 -3.62
N ASP A 63 5.61 17.05 -3.42
CA ASP A 63 4.46 16.49 -2.70
C ASP A 63 3.92 15.25 -3.43
N PRO A 64 3.59 14.16 -2.71
CA PRO A 64 3.11 12.94 -3.33
C PRO A 64 1.67 13.08 -3.82
N ASN A 65 1.26 12.15 -4.68
CA ASN A 65 -0.13 11.92 -5.07
C ASN A 65 -0.68 10.67 -4.37
N PRO A 66 -0.96 10.72 -3.05
CA PRO A 66 -1.27 9.53 -2.27
C PRO A 66 -2.64 8.92 -2.63
N TYR A 67 -2.72 7.60 -2.52
CA TYR A 67 -3.96 6.83 -2.59
C TYR A 67 -3.87 5.64 -1.63
N CYS A 68 -5.01 5.11 -1.21
CA CYS A 68 -5.06 3.95 -0.33
C CYS A 68 -5.32 2.66 -1.10
N LYS A 69 -4.73 1.55 -0.66
CA LYS A 69 -5.10 0.20 -1.07
C LYS A 69 -5.26 -0.66 0.18
N CYS A 70 -6.37 -1.38 0.27
CA CYS A 70 -6.63 -2.35 1.34
C CYS A 70 -6.69 -3.75 0.76
N TYR A 71 -6.14 -4.70 1.50
CA TYR A 71 -6.16 -6.13 1.24
C TYR A 71 -6.46 -6.81 2.57
N LEU A 72 -7.30 -7.84 2.54
CA LEU A 72 -7.44 -8.77 3.66
C LEU A 72 -6.49 -9.94 3.42
N PHE A 73 -5.95 -10.54 4.47
CA PHE A 73 -5.08 -11.70 4.37
C PHE A 73 -5.67 -12.85 5.19
N PRO A 74 -5.62 -14.10 4.71
CA PRO A 74 -5.03 -14.55 3.44
C PRO A 74 -5.91 -14.21 2.21
N ASP A 75 -5.28 -13.77 1.11
CA ASP A 75 -5.99 -13.44 -0.15
C ASP A 75 -5.20 -13.93 -1.38
N ALA A 76 -5.25 -15.25 -1.60
CA ALA A 76 -4.56 -15.90 -2.72
C ALA A 76 -5.06 -15.42 -4.09
N SER A 77 -6.37 -15.13 -4.21
CA SER A 77 -6.99 -14.65 -5.44
C SER A 77 -6.84 -13.14 -5.67
N LYS A 78 -6.28 -12.40 -4.70
CA LYS A 78 -6.17 -10.93 -4.71
C LYS A 78 -7.53 -10.21 -4.86
N SER A 79 -8.62 -10.90 -4.51
CA SER A 79 -10.00 -10.46 -4.71
C SER A 79 -10.46 -9.45 -3.66
N THR A 80 -9.78 -9.41 -2.51
CA THR A 80 -10.05 -8.48 -1.40
C THR A 80 -9.40 -7.11 -1.62
N LYS A 81 -8.65 -6.95 -2.71
CA LYS A 81 -8.08 -5.65 -3.06
C LYS A 81 -9.19 -4.61 -3.24
N ARG A 82 -9.08 -3.52 -2.49
CA ARG A 82 -9.87 -2.30 -2.67
C ARG A 82 -8.92 -1.13 -2.82
N LYS A 83 -9.21 -0.20 -3.74
CA LYS A 83 -8.38 0.99 -4.01
C LYS A 83 -9.23 2.23 -3.80
N GLY A 84 -8.72 3.18 -3.01
CA GLY A 84 -9.34 4.47 -2.78
C GLY A 84 -9.01 5.49 -3.86
N LYS A 85 -9.50 6.71 -3.67
CA LYS A 85 -9.22 7.83 -4.57
C LYS A 85 -7.77 8.27 -4.42
N THR A 86 -7.23 8.81 -5.51
CA THR A 86 -5.95 9.51 -5.49
C THR A 86 -6.19 10.96 -5.13
N ILE A 87 -5.45 11.46 -4.14
CA ILE A 87 -5.42 12.88 -3.78
C ILE A 87 -4.16 13.46 -4.39
N MET A 88 -4.29 14.60 -5.05
CA MET A 88 -3.17 15.23 -5.74
C MET A 88 -2.35 16.10 -4.78
N ASN A 89 -1.03 16.08 -4.93
CA ASN A 89 -0.06 16.99 -4.31
C ASN A 89 -0.32 17.23 -2.82
N SER A 90 -0.31 16.17 -1.99
CA SER A 90 -0.59 16.30 -0.57
C SER A 90 0.18 15.33 0.30
N ARG A 91 0.86 15.87 1.32
CA ARG A 91 1.50 15.10 2.40
C ARG A 91 0.58 14.79 3.58
N ASN A 92 -0.59 15.42 3.60
CA ASN A 92 -1.61 15.27 4.64
C ASN A 92 -2.99 15.00 4.02
N PRO A 93 -3.13 13.91 3.24
CA PRO A 93 -4.36 13.63 2.51
C PRO A 93 -5.52 13.26 3.45
N ILE A 94 -6.71 13.78 3.15
CA ILE A 94 -7.98 13.37 3.77
C ILE A 94 -8.73 12.48 2.77
N PHE A 95 -8.74 11.17 3.02
CA PHE A 95 -9.38 10.20 2.13
C PHE A 95 -10.89 10.09 2.41
N ASN A 96 -11.26 9.84 3.67
CA ASN A 96 -12.63 9.48 4.07
C ASN A 96 -13.26 8.36 3.22
N ASP A 97 -12.45 7.46 2.68
CA ASP A 97 -12.89 6.32 1.90
C ASP A 97 -13.26 5.17 2.84
N THR A 98 -14.41 4.53 2.63
CA THR A 98 -14.83 3.32 3.34
C THR A 98 -14.82 2.13 2.38
N PHE A 99 -14.05 1.10 2.73
CA PHE A 99 -14.05 -0.18 2.03
C PHE A 99 -14.91 -1.19 2.79
N THR A 100 -15.91 -1.74 2.11
CA THR A 100 -16.81 -2.76 2.67
C THR A 100 -16.41 -4.15 2.18
N TYR A 101 -16.39 -5.09 3.11
CA TYR A 101 -16.16 -6.50 2.88
C TYR A 101 -17.31 -7.30 3.47
N GLU A 102 -18.01 -8.05 2.64
CA GLU A 102 -19.00 -9.03 3.09
C GLU A 102 -18.25 -10.27 3.56
N MET A 103 -18.29 -10.53 4.87
CA MET A 103 -17.59 -11.65 5.49
C MET A 103 -18.20 -12.02 6.84
N ASP A 104 -18.22 -13.30 7.14
CA ASP A 104 -18.71 -13.80 8.41
C ASP A 104 -17.72 -13.47 9.54
N LEU A 105 -18.23 -13.28 10.75
CA LEU A 105 -17.41 -12.92 11.91
C LEU A 105 -16.36 -13.98 12.23
N SER A 106 -16.65 -15.24 11.89
CA SER A 106 -15.76 -16.39 12.03
C SER A 106 -14.50 -16.29 11.15
N GLU A 107 -14.55 -15.52 10.06
CA GLU A 107 -13.41 -15.29 9.17
C GLU A 107 -12.49 -14.17 9.69
N ILE A 108 -13.02 -13.26 10.52
CA ILE A 108 -12.28 -12.11 11.08
C ILE A 108 -11.46 -12.52 12.31
N GLN A 109 -11.96 -13.46 13.11
CA GLN A 109 -11.39 -13.82 14.42
C GLN A 109 -10.32 -14.93 14.40
N LYS A 110 -9.87 -15.35 13.21
CA LYS A 110 -8.77 -16.32 13.08
C LYS A 110 -7.42 -15.65 13.24
#